data_AF-A0A1T4PMK1-F1
#
_entry.id   AF-A0A1T4PMK1-F1
#
_cell.length_a   1.000
_cell.length_b   1.000
_cell.length_c   1.000
_cell.angle_alpha   90.00
_cell.angle_beta   90.00
_cell.angle_gamma   90.00
#
_symmetry.space_group_name_H-M   'P 1'
#
loop_
_entity.id
_entity.type
_entity.pdbx_description
1 polymer ?
#
loop_
_entity_poly.entity_id
_entity_poly.type
_entity_poly.pdbx_seq_one_letter_code
_entity_poly.pdbx_strand_id
1 'polypeptide(L)'
;MKKNIKYFVAVLGSFLVLITNVRAYEGPQGDDGSFDKDYYYSQEQVEARSELQSKVYNKPSTRSGSSRNLSVNGFEQETKYYCGPASVQIIMNYKRGIKPSQSSIASSMGTTTSGTNQDRMVTYLNKSENLGGNSYVKVSTGQIALSKGISYSIDSNYPVILNVQPETLPGYAGYTSSGHYIVGTGYSFGWSTGSSSETVTYFDPFRTANNPSSFGSKTVQYSTMLSAVNKKAGLYSMYGR
;
A
#
# COMPACT_ATOMS: atom_id res chain seq x y z
N MET A 1 30.31 -69.22 11.10
CA MET A 1 29.05 -68.43 11.15
C MET A 1 29.37 -66.99 10.79
N LYS A 2 28.73 -66.47 9.74
CA LYS A 2 28.86 -65.09 9.25
C LYS A 2 27.77 -64.21 9.90
N LYS A 3 27.99 -62.88 9.87
CA LYS A 3 26.98 -61.77 9.85
C LYS A 3 26.39 -61.38 11.23
N ASN A 4 26.20 -60.13 11.65
CA ASN A 4 26.16 -58.81 10.97
C ASN A 4 26.50 -57.68 11.95
N ILE A 5 27.38 -56.75 11.54
CA ILE A 5 27.46 -55.39 12.08
C ILE A 5 26.34 -54.57 11.44
N LYS A 6 25.49 -53.94 12.25
CA LYS A 6 24.46 -53.01 11.76
C LYS A 6 25.13 -51.68 11.46
N TYR A 7 25.15 -51.30 10.18
CA TYR A 7 25.51 -49.95 9.73
C TYR A 7 24.40 -48.97 10.08
N PHE A 8 24.77 -47.91 10.80
CA PHE A 8 23.94 -46.73 11.03
C PHE A 8 24.07 -45.83 9.81
N VAL A 9 23.07 -45.80 8.94
CA VAL A 9 23.04 -44.87 7.80
C VAL A 9 22.45 -43.55 8.29
N ALA A 10 23.32 -42.56 8.50
CA ALA A 10 22.90 -41.17 8.65
C ALA A 10 22.55 -40.63 7.25
N VAL A 11 21.26 -40.36 7.02
CA VAL A 11 20.79 -39.67 5.82
C VAL A 11 21.10 -38.18 5.98
N LEU A 12 22.26 -37.75 5.47
CA LEU A 12 22.54 -36.34 5.20
C LEU A 12 21.73 -35.94 3.96
N GLY A 13 20.57 -35.35 4.19
CA GLY A 13 19.78 -34.70 3.16
C GLY A 13 20.51 -33.45 2.67
N SER A 14 21.23 -33.57 1.55
CA SER A 14 21.81 -32.45 0.83
C SER A 14 20.72 -31.56 0.26
N PHE A 15 20.47 -30.41 0.89
CA PHE A 15 19.72 -29.32 0.27
C PHE A 15 20.63 -28.64 -0.75
N LEU A 16 20.51 -29.04 -2.00
CA LEU A 16 21.11 -28.35 -3.14
C LEU A 16 20.33 -27.05 -3.36
N VAL A 17 20.81 -25.94 -2.79
CA VAL A 17 20.30 -24.61 -3.12
C VAL A 17 20.75 -24.29 -4.54
N LEU A 18 19.83 -24.43 -5.49
CA LEU A 18 19.97 -23.84 -6.81
C LEU A 18 19.99 -22.31 -6.63
N ILE A 19 21.19 -21.74 -6.57
CA ILE A 19 21.39 -20.29 -6.71
C ILE A 19 21.04 -19.96 -8.16
N THR A 20 19.77 -19.64 -8.41
CA THR A 20 19.41 -18.96 -9.64
C THR A 20 20.04 -17.57 -9.57
N ASN A 21 20.68 -17.15 -10.67
CA ASN A 21 21.14 -15.78 -10.85
C ASN A 21 19.92 -14.85 -10.82
N VAL A 22 19.51 -14.43 -9.62
CA VAL A 22 18.56 -13.34 -9.45
C VAL A 22 19.33 -12.09 -9.81
N ARG A 23 19.14 -11.65 -11.06
CA ARG A 23 19.59 -10.35 -11.52
C ARG A 23 19.11 -9.32 -10.50
N ALA A 24 20.08 -8.60 -9.96
CA ALA A 24 19.90 -7.31 -9.33
C ALA A 24 18.65 -6.59 -9.85
N TYR A 25 17.56 -6.60 -9.09
CA TYR A 25 16.35 -5.91 -9.53
C TYR A 25 16.61 -4.41 -9.38
N GLU A 26 16.64 -3.71 -10.50
CA GLU A 26 16.81 -2.27 -10.52
C GLU A 26 15.74 -1.64 -9.61
N GLY A 27 16.17 -0.69 -8.78
CA GLY A 27 15.31 0.01 -7.84
C GLY A 27 14.05 0.57 -8.53
N PRO A 28 12.99 0.89 -7.76
CA PRO A 28 11.81 1.50 -8.32
C PRO A 28 12.21 2.81 -9.02
N GLN A 29 11.71 3.01 -10.24
CA GLN A 29 11.79 4.32 -10.89
C GLN A 29 11.11 5.36 -10.00
N GLY A 30 11.77 6.50 -9.82
CA GLY A 30 11.14 7.70 -9.31
C GLY A 30 9.97 8.12 -10.21
N ASP A 31 9.11 8.98 -9.68
CA ASP A 31 7.96 9.51 -10.44
C ASP A 31 8.37 10.34 -11.68
N ASP A 32 9.66 10.64 -11.83
CA ASP A 32 10.30 11.29 -12.98
C ASP A 32 10.97 10.31 -13.96
N GLY A 33 10.85 9.00 -13.74
CA GLY A 33 11.53 7.96 -14.53
C GLY A 33 13.02 7.82 -14.24
N SER A 34 13.57 8.61 -13.30
CA SER A 34 14.94 8.47 -12.82
C SER A 34 15.04 7.22 -11.95
N PHE A 35 16.06 6.40 -12.19
CA PHE A 35 16.41 5.33 -11.27
C PHE A 35 17.02 5.95 -10.02
N ASP A 36 16.38 5.74 -8.86
CA ASP A 36 16.99 6.09 -7.58
C ASP A 36 18.18 5.14 -7.34
N LYS A 37 19.35 5.57 -7.81
CA LYS A 37 20.61 4.83 -7.79
C LYS A 37 21.09 4.47 -6.38
N ASP A 38 20.51 5.09 -5.34
CA ASP A 38 20.83 4.81 -3.94
C ASP A 38 19.83 3.81 -3.31
N TYR A 39 18.87 3.30 -4.08
CA TYR A 39 17.79 2.43 -3.60
C TYR A 39 17.80 1.05 -4.28
N TYR A 40 18.53 0.13 -3.68
CA TYR A 40 18.58 -1.27 -4.07
C TYR A 40 17.83 -2.12 -3.05
N TYR A 41 16.86 -2.93 -3.49
CA TYR A 41 16.21 -3.87 -2.58
C TYR A 41 17.21 -4.99 -2.21
N SER A 42 17.47 -5.16 -0.92
CA SER A 42 18.19 -6.34 -0.42
C SER A 42 17.44 -7.62 -0.78
N GLN A 43 18.15 -8.76 -0.85
CA GLN A 43 17.52 -10.05 -1.11
C GLN A 43 16.43 -10.38 -0.08
N GLU A 44 16.64 -10.03 1.18
CA GLU A 44 15.65 -10.15 2.24
C GLU A 44 14.34 -9.40 1.90
N GLN A 45 14.44 -8.18 1.35
CA GLN A 45 13.25 -7.42 0.94
C GLN A 45 12.53 -8.03 -0.26
N VAL A 46 13.25 -8.68 -1.16
CA VAL A 46 12.67 -9.40 -2.31
C VAL A 46 11.91 -10.64 -1.82
N GLU A 47 12.54 -11.44 -0.95
CA GLU A 47 11.93 -12.64 -0.34
C GLU A 47 10.70 -12.28 0.47
N ALA A 48 10.78 -11.24 1.32
CA ALA A 48 9.66 -10.77 2.13
C ALA A 48 8.46 -10.34 1.27
N ARG A 49 8.71 -9.73 0.10
CA ARG A 49 7.64 -9.35 -0.84
C ARG A 49 7.00 -10.56 -1.52
N SER A 50 7.80 -11.57 -1.88
CA SER A 50 7.30 -12.82 -2.44
C SER A 50 6.43 -13.57 -1.42
N GLU A 51 6.89 -13.65 -0.17
CA GLU A 51 6.12 -14.25 0.93
C GLU A 51 4.82 -13.48 1.17
N LEU A 52 4.85 -12.15 1.20
CA LEU A 52 3.66 -11.32 1.34
C LEU A 52 2.66 -11.58 0.20
N GLN A 53 3.13 -11.64 -1.04
CA GLN A 53 2.27 -11.95 -2.18
C GLN A 53 1.59 -13.31 -1.96
N SER A 54 2.35 -14.34 -1.59
CA SER A 54 1.79 -15.66 -1.26
C SER A 54 0.73 -15.59 -0.15
N LYS A 55 1.01 -14.89 0.97
CA LYS A 55 0.04 -14.69 2.08
C LYS A 55 -1.25 -14.03 1.61
N VAL A 56 -1.13 -12.96 0.82
CA VAL A 56 -2.28 -12.19 0.32
C VAL A 56 -3.16 -13.04 -0.60
N TYR A 57 -2.56 -13.84 -1.48
CA TYR A 57 -3.32 -14.69 -2.42
C TYR A 57 -3.88 -15.97 -1.78
N ASN A 58 -3.22 -16.50 -0.74
CA ASN A 58 -3.68 -17.68 -0.01
C ASN A 58 -4.72 -17.37 1.08
N LYS A 59 -4.98 -16.09 1.37
CA LYS A 59 -6.03 -15.68 2.31
C LYS A 59 -7.41 -16.14 1.80
N PRO A 60 -8.17 -16.96 2.56
CA PRO A 60 -9.48 -17.44 2.15
C PRO A 60 -10.44 -16.28 1.86
N SER A 61 -11.15 -16.34 0.72
CA SER A 61 -12.19 -15.39 0.37
C SER A 61 -13.55 -15.87 0.88
N THR A 62 -14.32 -15.03 1.55
CA THR A 62 -15.72 -15.34 1.88
C THR A 62 -16.57 -15.31 0.61
N ARG A 63 -17.35 -16.39 0.38
CA ARG A 63 -18.08 -16.62 -0.88
C ARG A 63 -19.40 -15.83 -1.02
N SER A 64 -19.95 -15.26 0.05
CA SER A 64 -21.25 -14.57 0.03
C SER A 64 -21.16 -13.04 0.12
N GLY A 65 -20.00 -12.47 -0.21
CA GLY A 65 -19.70 -11.07 0.01
C GLY A 65 -18.89 -10.83 1.29
N SER A 66 -18.28 -9.65 1.37
CA SER A 66 -17.43 -9.21 2.46
C SER A 66 -17.39 -7.69 2.47
N SER A 67 -17.47 -7.07 3.65
CA SER A 67 -17.23 -5.65 3.79
C SER A 67 -16.52 -5.36 5.11
N ARG A 68 -15.67 -4.36 5.09
CA ARG A 68 -15.03 -3.82 6.29
C ARG A 68 -14.67 -2.36 6.07
N ASN A 69 -14.84 -1.56 7.11
CA ASN A 69 -14.49 -0.15 7.10
C ASN A 69 -13.78 0.19 8.42
N LEU A 70 -12.66 0.91 8.32
CA LEU A 70 -11.88 1.40 9.45
C LEU A 70 -12.34 2.82 9.78
N SER A 71 -12.73 3.05 11.02
CA SER A 71 -13.13 4.38 11.51
C SER A 71 -11.89 5.25 11.73
N VAL A 72 -11.47 5.97 10.70
CA VAL A 72 -10.34 6.90 10.77
C VAL A 72 -10.82 8.33 11.04
N ASN A 73 -10.02 9.10 11.77
CA ASN A 73 -10.20 10.54 11.84
C ASN A 73 -9.56 11.20 10.63
N GLY A 74 -10.34 12.02 9.94
CA GLY A 74 -9.91 12.79 8.79
C GLY A 74 -9.15 14.06 9.14
N PHE A 75 -8.05 14.34 8.43
CA PHE A 75 -7.32 15.60 8.54
C PHE A 75 -7.10 16.21 7.15
N GLU A 76 -7.41 17.49 7.03
CA GLU A 76 -7.22 18.26 5.79
C GLU A 76 -5.75 18.57 5.60
N GLN A 77 -5.25 18.48 4.36
CA GLN A 77 -3.88 18.86 4.05
C GLN A 77 -3.68 20.38 4.23
N GLU A 78 -2.60 20.77 4.90
CA GLU A 78 -2.33 22.18 5.23
C GLU A 78 -1.86 23.00 4.01
N THR A 79 -1.32 22.34 2.99
CA THR A 79 -0.84 22.96 1.75
C THR A 79 -1.21 22.13 0.53
N LYS A 80 -1.11 22.67 -0.69
CA LYS A 80 -1.44 21.96 -1.93
C LYS A 80 -0.59 20.72 -2.21
N TYR A 81 0.57 20.58 -1.58
CA TYR A 81 1.53 19.49 -1.80
C TYR A 81 1.66 18.54 -0.58
N TYR A 82 0.80 18.69 0.43
CA TYR A 82 0.82 17.90 1.67
C TYR A 82 -0.13 16.70 1.70
N CYS A 83 -0.66 16.24 0.56
CA CYS A 83 -1.50 15.03 0.50
C CYS A 83 -0.80 13.79 1.08
N GLY A 84 0.51 13.65 0.86
CA GLY A 84 1.34 12.60 1.50
C GLY A 84 1.42 12.75 3.03
N PRO A 85 1.94 13.87 3.57
CA PRO A 85 1.96 14.15 5.00
C PRO A 85 0.61 14.01 5.70
N ALA A 86 -0.47 14.50 5.11
CA ALA A 86 -1.83 14.36 5.64
C ALA A 86 -2.27 12.88 5.68
N SER A 87 -2.00 12.11 4.62
CA SER A 87 -2.29 10.67 4.59
C SER A 87 -1.55 9.90 5.68
N VAL A 88 -0.26 10.21 5.91
CA VAL A 88 0.52 9.64 7.01
C VAL A 88 -0.04 10.07 8.36
N GLN A 89 -0.42 11.33 8.54
CA GLN A 89 -1.02 11.84 9.78
C GLN A 89 -2.31 11.08 10.14
N ILE A 90 -3.17 10.82 9.16
CA ILE A 90 -4.40 10.02 9.33
C ILE A 90 -4.06 8.60 9.81
N ILE A 91 -3.09 7.95 9.18
CA ILE A 91 -2.66 6.59 9.56
C ILE A 91 -2.05 6.57 10.97
N MET A 92 -1.17 7.52 11.28
CA MET A 92 -0.56 7.64 12.61
C MET A 92 -1.61 7.86 13.69
N ASN A 93 -2.62 8.69 13.44
CA ASN A 93 -3.73 8.88 14.36
C ASN A 93 -4.53 7.60 14.55
N TYR A 94 -4.87 6.91 13.47
CA TYR A 94 -5.63 5.66 13.55
C TYR A 94 -4.88 4.56 14.31
N LYS A 95 -3.58 4.38 14.03
CA LYS A 95 -2.79 3.27 14.57
C LYS A 95 -2.23 3.53 15.97
N ARG A 96 -1.98 4.79 16.31
CA ARG A 96 -1.23 5.16 17.53
C ARG A 96 -1.96 6.19 18.38
N GLY A 97 -3.06 6.78 17.92
CA GLY A 97 -3.78 7.84 18.62
C GLY A 97 -3.06 9.19 18.64
N ILE A 98 -1.91 9.32 17.96
CA ILE A 98 -1.12 10.56 17.92
C ILE A 98 -1.38 11.35 16.65
N LYS A 99 -1.22 12.67 16.71
CA LYS A 99 -1.40 13.57 15.56
C LYS A 99 -0.17 14.48 15.42
N PRO A 100 0.97 13.98 14.91
CA PRO A 100 2.12 14.83 14.58
C PRO A 100 1.71 15.89 13.57
N SER A 101 2.32 17.09 13.59
CA SER A 101 2.01 18.12 12.60
C SER A 101 2.39 17.66 11.18
N GLN A 102 1.65 18.10 10.17
CA GLN A 102 1.98 17.74 8.78
C GLN A 102 3.32 18.34 8.37
N SER A 103 3.68 19.51 8.88
CA SER A 103 5.01 20.11 8.70
C SER A 103 6.15 19.23 9.24
N SER A 104 6.00 18.64 10.43
CA SER A 104 7.01 17.74 11.00
C SER A 104 7.14 16.45 10.19
N ILE A 105 6.01 15.87 9.79
CA ILE A 105 5.96 14.69 8.92
C ILE A 105 6.61 15.00 7.56
N ALA A 106 6.27 16.14 6.96
CA ALA A 106 6.81 16.63 5.68
C ALA A 106 8.33 16.81 5.73
N SER A 107 8.85 17.47 6.76
CA SER A 107 10.29 17.62 6.97
C SER A 107 10.98 16.25 7.10
N SER A 108 10.40 15.31 7.83
CA SER A 108 10.98 13.96 7.96
C SER A 108 10.96 13.15 6.66
N MET A 109 10.03 13.42 5.76
CA MET A 109 9.91 12.70 4.47
C MET A 109 10.61 13.42 3.32
N GLY A 110 11.13 14.63 3.54
CA GLY A 110 11.70 15.46 2.48
C GLY A 110 10.65 15.96 1.48
N THR A 111 9.43 16.20 1.93
CA THR A 111 8.36 16.75 1.09
C THR A 111 8.73 18.13 0.57
N THR A 112 8.57 18.35 -0.73
CA THR A 112 8.78 19.65 -1.38
C THR A 112 7.48 20.16 -1.99
N THR A 113 7.53 21.29 -2.69
CA THR A 113 6.38 21.81 -3.46
C THR A 113 5.94 20.86 -4.58
N SER A 114 6.79 19.91 -4.99
CA SER A 114 6.46 18.85 -5.95
C SER A 114 5.74 17.66 -5.30
N GLY A 115 5.52 17.68 -3.98
CA GLY A 115 4.88 16.61 -3.23
C GLY A 115 5.87 15.72 -2.48
N THR A 116 5.47 14.47 -2.24
CA THR A 116 6.24 13.48 -1.47
C THR A 116 6.38 12.21 -2.28
N ASN A 117 7.59 11.62 -2.31
CA ASN A 117 7.79 10.30 -2.86
C ASN A 117 7.16 9.23 -1.94
N GLN A 118 6.40 8.31 -2.52
CA GLN A 118 5.68 7.25 -1.77
C GLN A 118 6.60 6.36 -0.91
N ASP A 119 7.84 6.12 -1.33
CA ASP A 119 8.82 5.34 -0.54
C ASP A 119 9.22 6.06 0.74
N ARG A 120 9.27 7.40 0.73
CA ARG A 120 9.54 8.21 1.92
C ARG A 120 8.39 8.09 2.94
N MET A 121 7.15 7.96 2.47
CA MET A 121 5.99 7.70 3.32
C MET A 121 6.06 6.32 3.98
N VAL A 122 6.38 5.29 3.20
CA VAL A 122 6.57 3.91 3.72
C VAL A 122 7.72 3.86 4.72
N THR A 123 8.85 4.48 4.38
CA THR A 123 10.02 4.57 5.26
C THR A 123 9.65 5.26 6.57
N TYR A 124 8.93 6.39 6.53
CA TYR A 124 8.46 7.08 7.72
C TYR A 124 7.58 6.18 8.59
N LEU A 125 6.56 5.55 8.03
CA LEU A 125 5.65 4.67 8.79
C LEU A 125 6.39 3.49 9.44
N ASN A 126 7.42 2.97 8.76
CA ASN A 126 8.17 1.80 9.21
C ASN A 126 9.26 2.10 10.25
N LYS A 127 9.54 3.36 10.57
CA LYS A 127 10.46 3.70 11.67
C LYS A 127 9.94 3.13 12.99
N SER A 128 10.84 2.71 13.88
CA SER A 128 10.50 2.00 15.12
C SER A 128 9.67 2.86 16.09
N GLU A 129 9.92 4.16 16.13
CA GLU A 129 9.14 5.13 16.91
C GLU A 129 7.73 5.38 16.36
N ASN A 130 7.46 4.97 15.11
CA ASN A 130 6.18 5.11 14.44
C ASN A 130 5.37 3.81 14.54
N LEU A 131 5.37 3.00 13.47
CA LEU A 131 4.71 1.67 13.47
C LEU A 131 5.72 0.53 13.54
N GLY A 132 6.96 0.77 13.13
CA GLY A 132 8.03 -0.19 13.14
C GLY A 132 7.86 -1.35 12.15
N GLY A 133 8.92 -2.13 12.03
CA GLY A 133 8.85 -3.52 11.58
C GLY A 133 8.51 -3.77 10.10
N ASN A 134 8.58 -2.79 9.20
CA ASN A 134 8.04 -2.98 7.84
C ASN A 134 6.51 -3.20 7.85
N SER A 135 5.80 -2.49 8.73
CA SER A 135 4.34 -2.49 8.77
C SER A 135 3.70 -2.15 7.42
N TYR A 136 4.34 -1.29 6.62
CA TYR A 136 3.90 -0.93 5.27
C TYR A 136 4.90 -1.35 4.19
N VAL A 137 4.38 -1.67 3.01
CA VAL A 137 5.16 -1.91 1.80
C VAL A 137 4.51 -1.21 0.61
N LYS A 138 5.33 -0.64 -0.28
CA LYS A 138 4.88 -0.14 -1.59
C LYS A 138 4.82 -1.28 -2.59
N VAL A 139 3.71 -1.43 -3.29
CA VAL A 139 3.48 -2.44 -4.32
C VAL A 139 2.79 -1.83 -5.52
N SER A 140 2.85 -2.52 -6.67
CA SER A 140 2.04 -2.19 -7.83
C SER A 140 0.81 -3.09 -7.95
N THR A 141 -0.21 -2.62 -8.70
CA THR A 141 -1.41 -3.40 -9.04
C THR A 141 -1.09 -4.66 -9.85
N GLY A 142 0.06 -4.69 -10.54
CA GLY A 142 0.57 -5.87 -11.24
C GLY A 142 1.24 -6.89 -10.32
N GLN A 143 1.80 -6.47 -9.17
CA GLN A 143 2.38 -7.37 -8.17
C GLN A 143 1.29 -7.98 -7.28
N ILE A 144 0.42 -7.14 -6.73
CA ILE A 144 -0.72 -7.54 -5.91
C ILE A 144 -1.93 -6.79 -6.44
N ALA A 145 -2.94 -7.53 -6.87
CA ALA A 145 -4.20 -6.93 -7.32
C ALA A 145 -4.75 -5.98 -6.26
N LEU A 146 -5.17 -4.77 -6.66
CA LEU A 146 -5.56 -3.71 -5.73
C LEU A 146 -6.64 -4.17 -4.74
N SER A 147 -7.64 -4.93 -5.20
CA SER A 147 -8.70 -5.49 -4.34
C SER A 147 -8.16 -6.43 -3.25
N LYS A 148 -7.15 -7.24 -3.56
CA LYS A 148 -6.48 -8.13 -2.61
C LYS A 148 -5.64 -7.34 -1.61
N GLY A 149 -4.87 -6.36 -2.09
CA GLY A 149 -4.06 -5.52 -1.22
C GLY A 149 -4.89 -4.69 -0.24
N ILE A 150 -6.00 -4.11 -0.71
CA ILE A 150 -6.96 -3.38 0.14
C ILE A 150 -7.58 -4.32 1.16
N SER A 151 -8.22 -5.42 0.74
CA SER A 151 -8.90 -6.31 1.67
C SER A 151 -7.95 -6.91 2.71
N TYR A 152 -6.74 -7.32 2.31
CA TYR A 152 -5.72 -7.81 3.22
C TYR A 152 -5.32 -6.79 4.29
N SER A 153 -5.07 -5.54 3.89
CA SER A 153 -4.63 -4.48 4.81
C SER A 153 -5.74 -4.07 5.76
N ILE A 154 -6.93 -3.83 5.21
CA ILE A 154 -8.10 -3.44 5.99
C ILE A 154 -8.46 -4.55 6.99
N ASP A 155 -8.41 -5.82 6.58
CA ASP A 155 -8.62 -6.94 7.48
C ASP A 155 -7.56 -7.06 8.57
N SER A 156 -6.35 -6.63 8.28
CA SER A 156 -5.25 -6.57 9.24
C SER A 156 -5.30 -5.31 10.12
N ASN A 157 -6.35 -4.49 10.00
CA ASN A 157 -6.53 -3.23 10.71
C ASN A 157 -5.51 -2.14 10.32
N TYR A 158 -5.17 -2.05 9.04
CA TYR A 158 -4.27 -1.04 8.46
C TYR A 158 -4.92 -0.35 7.26
N PRO A 159 -5.11 0.98 7.29
CA PRO A 159 -5.51 1.75 6.12
C PRO A 159 -4.46 1.66 5.00
N VAL A 160 -4.84 1.91 3.76
CA VAL A 160 -3.97 1.83 2.57
C VAL A 160 -3.67 3.21 2.03
N ILE A 161 -2.44 3.51 1.64
CA ILE A 161 -2.13 4.74 0.89
C ILE A 161 -2.30 4.44 -0.59
N LEU A 162 -3.16 5.19 -1.28
CA LEU A 162 -3.43 5.03 -2.70
C LEU A 162 -2.82 6.21 -3.46
N ASN A 163 -1.99 5.93 -4.47
CA ASN A 163 -1.46 6.95 -5.38
C ASN A 163 -2.37 7.01 -6.61
N VAL A 164 -3.14 8.08 -6.72
CA VAL A 164 -4.24 8.19 -7.68
C VAL A 164 -4.06 9.37 -8.62
N GLN A 165 -4.64 9.24 -9.81
CA GLN A 165 -4.84 10.37 -10.71
C GLN A 165 -6.18 11.03 -10.34
N PRO A 166 -6.19 12.22 -9.70
CA PRO A 166 -7.39 12.76 -9.06
C PRO A 166 -8.53 13.03 -10.04
N GLU A 167 -8.27 13.39 -11.30
CA GLU A 167 -9.29 13.67 -12.32
C GLU A 167 -10.26 12.50 -12.60
N THR A 168 -9.88 11.28 -12.20
CA THR A 168 -10.71 10.07 -12.32
C THR A 168 -11.69 9.90 -11.14
N LEU A 169 -11.51 10.67 -10.06
CA LEU A 169 -12.29 10.57 -8.84
C LEU A 169 -13.44 11.60 -8.80
N PRO A 170 -14.58 11.26 -8.18
CA PRO A 170 -15.68 12.19 -8.01
C PRO A 170 -15.27 13.44 -7.21
N GLY A 171 -15.52 14.59 -7.83
CA GLY A 171 -15.28 15.90 -7.24
C GLY A 171 -14.04 16.63 -7.76
N TYR A 172 -13.31 16.02 -8.70
CA TYR A 172 -12.12 16.57 -9.34
C TYR A 172 -12.31 16.97 -10.81
N ALA A 173 -13.56 17.20 -11.23
CA ALA A 173 -13.85 17.68 -12.58
C ALA A 173 -13.09 19.00 -12.85
N GLY A 174 -12.28 19.01 -13.92
CA GLY A 174 -11.46 20.16 -14.31
C GLY A 174 -10.22 20.42 -13.44
N TYR A 175 -9.88 19.52 -12.50
CA TYR A 175 -8.65 19.60 -11.73
C TYR A 175 -7.56 18.72 -12.33
N THR A 176 -6.49 19.35 -12.82
CA THR A 176 -5.31 18.67 -13.33
C THR A 176 -4.21 18.67 -12.27
N SER A 177 -3.68 17.49 -11.96
CA SER A 177 -2.52 17.30 -11.08
C SER A 177 -1.64 16.18 -11.61
N SER A 178 -0.37 16.18 -11.24
CA SER A 178 0.59 15.11 -11.49
C SER A 178 0.35 13.87 -10.63
N GLY A 179 -0.54 13.94 -9.62
CA GLY A 179 -0.93 12.84 -8.75
C GLY A 179 -1.59 13.32 -7.46
N HIS A 180 -2.09 12.39 -6.66
CA HIS A 180 -2.67 12.66 -5.34
C HIS A 180 -2.57 11.43 -4.44
N TYR A 181 -2.34 11.63 -3.15
CA TYR A 181 -2.41 10.55 -2.16
C TYR A 181 -3.69 10.66 -1.36
N ILE A 182 -4.42 9.55 -1.30
CA ILE A 182 -5.63 9.37 -0.48
C ILE A 182 -5.47 8.12 0.39
N VAL A 183 -6.29 8.00 1.43
CA VAL A 183 -6.23 6.87 2.37
C VAL A 183 -7.41 5.95 2.14
N GLY A 184 -7.19 4.74 1.61
CA GLY A 184 -8.19 3.68 1.57
C GLY A 184 -8.50 3.16 2.98
N THR A 185 -9.77 3.20 3.37
CA THR A 185 -10.25 2.87 4.72
C THR A 185 -11.22 1.71 4.75
N GLY A 186 -11.74 1.29 3.60
CA GLY A 186 -12.68 0.18 3.56
C GLY A 186 -12.90 -0.38 2.18
N TYR A 187 -13.56 -1.52 2.17
CA TYR A 187 -14.03 -2.17 0.95
C TYR A 187 -15.40 -2.79 1.22
N SER A 188 -16.16 -2.99 0.15
CA SER A 188 -17.35 -3.84 0.17
C SER A 188 -17.45 -4.58 -1.15
N PHE A 189 -17.61 -5.88 -1.09
CA PHE A 189 -17.94 -6.75 -2.21
C PHE A 189 -19.21 -7.52 -1.86
N GLY A 190 -20.20 -7.47 -2.75
CA GLY A 190 -21.42 -8.25 -2.65
C GLY A 190 -21.73 -8.93 -3.98
N TRP A 191 -22.29 -10.12 -3.90
CA TRP A 191 -22.86 -10.83 -5.03
C TRP A 191 -24.37 -10.94 -4.84
N SER A 192 -25.16 -10.38 -5.75
CA SER A 192 -26.62 -10.58 -5.77
C SER A 192 -27.06 -10.85 -7.20
N THR A 193 -27.70 -12.01 -7.42
CA THR A 193 -28.48 -12.34 -8.63
C THR A 193 -27.91 -11.77 -9.94
N GLY A 194 -26.67 -12.12 -10.27
CA GLY A 194 -26.01 -11.77 -11.54
C GLY A 194 -25.30 -10.42 -11.57
N SER A 195 -25.25 -9.68 -10.46
CA SER A 195 -24.49 -8.41 -10.33
C SER A 195 -23.52 -8.47 -9.15
N SER A 196 -22.25 -8.16 -9.42
CA SER A 196 -21.27 -7.84 -8.39
C SER A 196 -21.27 -6.34 -8.12
N SER A 197 -21.26 -5.96 -6.84
CA SER A 197 -21.03 -4.58 -6.41
C SER A 197 -19.75 -4.56 -5.60
N GLU A 198 -18.71 -3.91 -6.13
CA GLU A 198 -17.40 -3.78 -5.50
C GLU A 198 -17.09 -2.30 -5.31
N THR A 199 -16.87 -1.90 -4.07
CA THR A 199 -16.59 -0.51 -3.72
C THR A 199 -15.37 -0.38 -2.83
N VAL A 200 -14.72 0.77 -2.92
CA VAL A 200 -13.64 1.19 -2.03
C VAL A 200 -14.09 2.44 -1.29
N THR A 201 -14.00 2.41 0.03
CA THR A 201 -14.12 3.61 0.86
C THR A 201 -12.73 4.19 1.10
N TYR A 202 -12.60 5.50 0.97
CA TYR A 202 -11.37 6.22 1.19
C TYR A 202 -11.61 7.57 1.85
N PHE A 203 -10.59 8.13 2.47
CA PHE A 203 -10.54 9.49 2.95
C PHE A 203 -9.63 10.33 2.04
N ASP A 204 -10.16 11.45 1.57
CA ASP A 204 -9.44 12.42 0.78
C ASP A 204 -9.00 13.62 1.65
N PRO A 205 -7.69 13.86 1.84
CA PRO A 205 -7.22 14.98 2.65
C PRO A 205 -7.33 16.32 1.93
N PHE A 206 -7.69 16.39 0.65
CA PHE A 206 -7.64 17.64 -0.11
C PHE A 206 -9.00 18.30 -0.28
N ARG A 207 -9.08 19.57 0.13
CA ARG A 207 -10.17 20.46 -0.24
C ARG A 207 -9.77 21.31 -1.43
N THR A 208 -10.26 20.97 -2.61
CA THR A 208 -10.17 21.82 -3.80
C THR A 208 -10.98 23.11 -3.59
N ALA A 209 -10.48 24.23 -4.11
CA ALA A 209 -11.14 25.54 -3.98
C ALA A 209 -12.54 25.57 -4.60
N ASN A 210 -12.74 24.83 -5.70
CA ASN A 210 -13.97 24.84 -6.49
C ASN A 210 -14.95 23.72 -6.08
N ASN A 211 -14.54 22.81 -5.20
CA ASN A 211 -15.41 21.74 -4.72
C ASN A 211 -15.06 21.35 -3.27
N PRO A 212 -15.66 22.00 -2.26
CA PRO A 212 -15.42 21.68 -0.86
C PRO A 212 -15.69 20.22 -0.48
N SER A 213 -16.54 19.53 -1.24
CA SER A 213 -16.85 18.10 -1.07
C SER A 213 -15.74 17.17 -1.56
N SER A 214 -14.64 17.69 -2.12
CA SER A 214 -13.43 16.91 -2.44
C SER A 214 -12.73 16.39 -1.19
N PHE A 215 -12.79 17.13 -0.08
CA PHE A 215 -12.28 16.68 1.22
C PHE A 215 -13.27 15.73 1.90
N GLY A 216 -12.76 14.68 2.54
CA GLY A 216 -13.54 13.83 3.43
C GLY A 216 -13.63 12.37 2.99
N SER A 217 -14.46 11.61 3.72
CA SER A 217 -14.72 10.20 3.41
C SER A 217 -15.63 10.07 2.20
N LYS A 218 -15.25 9.19 1.27
CA LYS A 218 -15.93 8.93 0.01
C LYS A 218 -15.96 7.44 -0.29
N THR A 219 -16.96 7.01 -1.05
CA THR A 219 -17.04 5.64 -1.58
C THR A 219 -17.20 5.71 -3.09
N VAL A 220 -16.39 4.93 -3.80
CA VAL A 220 -16.45 4.78 -5.26
C VAL A 220 -16.49 3.31 -5.64
N GLN A 221 -16.90 3.02 -6.86
CA GLN A 221 -16.76 1.69 -7.44
C GLN A 221 -15.27 1.31 -7.48
N TYR A 222 -14.98 0.03 -7.24
CA TYR A 222 -13.62 -0.50 -7.30
C TYR A 222 -12.98 -0.23 -8.67
N SER A 223 -13.75 -0.35 -9.76
CA SER A 223 -13.29 -0.04 -11.11
C SER A 223 -12.82 1.41 -11.27
N THR A 224 -13.53 2.36 -10.66
CA THR A 224 -13.12 3.77 -10.61
C THR A 224 -11.81 3.94 -9.85
N MET A 225 -11.68 3.32 -8.68
CA MET A 225 -10.44 3.41 -7.89
C MET A 225 -9.26 2.76 -8.61
N LEU A 226 -9.46 1.58 -9.21
CA LEU A 226 -8.44 0.88 -9.98
C LEU A 226 -7.99 1.72 -11.19
N SER A 227 -8.93 2.34 -11.90
CA SER A 227 -8.62 3.27 -12.99
C SER A 227 -7.80 4.45 -12.49
N ALA A 228 -8.16 5.04 -11.35
CA ALA A 228 -7.44 6.15 -10.72
C ALA A 228 -5.99 5.79 -10.38
N VAL A 229 -5.77 4.63 -9.75
CA VAL A 229 -4.45 4.15 -9.37
C VAL A 229 -3.61 3.83 -10.61
N ASN A 230 -4.17 3.09 -11.57
CA ASN A 230 -3.46 2.69 -12.79
C ASN A 230 -3.12 3.88 -13.70
N LYS A 231 -3.99 4.88 -13.81
CA LYS A 231 -3.73 6.07 -14.64
C LYS A 231 -2.56 6.89 -14.11
N LYS A 232 -2.29 6.85 -12.80
CA LYS A 232 -1.15 7.54 -12.20
C LYS A 232 0.15 6.76 -12.34
N ALA A 233 0.22 5.57 -11.73
CA ALA A 233 1.42 4.73 -11.75
C ALA A 233 1.15 3.25 -11.44
N GLY A 234 -0.09 2.90 -11.07
CA GLY A 234 -0.41 1.57 -10.57
C GLY A 234 0.12 1.30 -9.16
N LEU A 235 0.54 2.32 -8.40
CA LEU A 235 1.23 2.15 -7.10
C LEU A 235 0.32 2.41 -5.90
N TYR A 236 0.50 1.64 -4.83
CA TYR A 236 -0.16 1.84 -3.54
C TYR A 236 0.68 1.25 -2.40
N SER A 237 0.46 1.70 -1.17
CA SER A 237 1.16 1.19 0.03
C SER A 237 0.18 0.50 0.95
N MET A 238 0.47 -0.77 1.22
CA MET A 238 -0.41 -1.70 1.93
C MET A 238 0.30 -2.30 3.15
N TYR A 239 -0.44 -3.02 3.99
CA TYR A 239 0.13 -3.77 5.11
C TYR A 239 1.10 -4.85 4.60
N GLY A 240 2.29 -4.92 5.20
CA GLY A 240 3.42 -5.67 4.65
C GLY A 240 3.76 -7.01 5.33
N ARG A 241 2.93 -7.52 6.25
CA ARG A 241 3.27 -8.68 7.09
C ARG A 241 2.20 -9.75 7.10
#